data_AF-A0A9R1W3B8-F1
#
_entry.id   AF-A0A9R1W3B8-F1
#
_cell.length_a   1.000
_cell.length_b   1.000
_cell.length_c   1.000
_cell.angle_alpha   90.00
_cell.angle_beta   90.00
_cell.angle_gamma   90.00
#
_symmetry.space_group_name_H-M   'P 1'
#
loop_
_entity.id
_entity.type
_entity.pdbx_description
1 polymer ?
#
loop_
_entity_poly.entity_id
_entity_poly.type
_entity_poly.pdbx_seq_one_letter_code
_entity_poly.pdbx_strand_id
1 'polypeptide(L)'
;MAEEEEVLIEVEAAESVYGDDCVVLEQYPPHLHLLIKPRTADVSSQQFVEAVIGIKASSKYPNEPPEIMIIESKGLDEQRQKHLITSIHEKACELSSNSMLVALCEEAVEKLTSMNHPDGDCPLCLSPLVVNEESASNISLPFMKLMSCFHCFHCECIIRWWNWLQMHQEVDHHANSSTHAHQIKTQPEMQKNMEDRMGICPVCRKVFHSKDIEHVLNLVGTYSQLNLDDTEDTKNDTILNSDSENTRREKFEATMKLQQENNGLIEPKKTEVLMPGMFLPRPTTTTTTTTTTAAGEQAVKSETDNGVPANKPSGSHRRSSGPRSKYRGRNSRTQVNNNRQWVVKDNGNV
;
A
#
# COMPACT_ATOMS: atom_id res chain seq x y z
N MET A 1 39.26 -24.41 7.57
CA MET A 1 40.39 -23.48 7.37
C MET A 1 40.49 -23.04 5.92
N ALA A 2 40.90 -23.84 4.94
CA ALA A 2 40.98 -23.36 3.54
C ALA A 2 39.61 -22.93 2.97
N GLU A 3 38.58 -23.77 3.08
CA GLU A 3 37.21 -23.44 2.60
C GLU A 3 36.60 -22.25 3.37
N GLU A 4 36.90 -22.11 4.65
CA GLU A 4 36.44 -21.00 5.47
C GLU A 4 37.10 -19.67 5.05
N GLU A 5 38.41 -19.71 4.77
CA GLU A 5 39.17 -18.55 4.26
C GLU A 5 38.66 -18.10 2.89
N GLU A 6 38.33 -19.03 1.99
CA GLU A 6 37.71 -18.72 0.69
C GLU A 6 36.36 -17.99 0.86
N VAL A 7 35.52 -18.46 1.80
CA VAL A 7 34.23 -17.81 2.10
C VAL A 7 34.43 -16.42 2.71
N LEU A 8 35.42 -16.23 3.57
CA LEU A 8 35.72 -14.91 4.14
C LEU A 8 36.18 -13.91 3.07
N ILE A 9 37.03 -14.35 2.13
CA ILE A 9 37.46 -13.54 0.98
C ILE A 9 36.25 -13.14 0.13
N GLU A 10 35.29 -14.05 -0.05
CA GLU A 10 34.08 -13.80 -0.81
C GLU A 10 33.15 -12.79 -0.12
N VAL A 11 33.02 -12.86 1.20
CA VAL A 11 32.27 -11.87 2.00
C VAL A 11 32.92 -10.50 1.89
N GLU A 12 34.25 -10.42 2.03
CA GLU A 12 35.01 -9.17 1.85
C GLU A 12 34.82 -8.58 0.45
N ALA A 13 34.78 -9.43 -0.58
CA ALA A 13 34.50 -9.00 -1.95
C ALA A 13 33.09 -8.40 -2.09
N ALA A 14 32.06 -9.04 -1.51
CA ALA A 14 30.71 -8.51 -1.52
C ALA A 14 30.59 -7.18 -0.75
N GLU A 15 31.19 -7.08 0.44
CA GLU A 15 31.23 -5.85 1.23
C GLU A 15 31.96 -4.72 0.46
N SER A 16 33.07 -5.04 -0.21
CA SER A 16 33.84 -4.05 -0.98
C SER A 16 33.10 -3.53 -2.22
N VAL A 17 32.33 -4.39 -2.90
CA VAL A 17 31.60 -4.01 -4.13
C VAL A 17 30.39 -3.13 -3.81
N TYR A 18 29.65 -3.46 -2.76
CA TYR A 18 28.37 -2.80 -2.45
C TYR A 18 28.48 -1.75 -1.34
N GLY A 19 29.60 -1.71 -0.61
CA GLY A 19 29.87 -0.72 0.43
C GLY A 19 28.72 -0.63 1.45
N ASP A 20 28.23 0.58 1.69
CA ASP A 20 27.16 0.85 2.65
C ASP A 20 25.82 0.14 2.32
N ASP A 21 25.63 -0.30 1.07
CA ASP A 21 24.43 -1.04 0.67
C ASP A 21 24.51 -2.53 1.08
N CYS A 22 25.67 -3.03 1.54
CA CYS A 22 25.84 -4.40 2.08
C CYS A 22 26.15 -4.39 3.58
N VAL A 23 25.31 -5.07 4.36
CA VAL A 23 25.46 -5.21 5.81
C VAL A 23 25.74 -6.67 6.14
N VAL A 24 26.98 -6.98 6.53
CA VAL A 24 27.38 -8.31 6.98
C VAL A 24 26.97 -8.52 8.43
N LEU A 25 26.09 -9.49 8.69
CA LEU A 25 25.64 -9.86 10.03
C LEU A 25 26.53 -10.94 10.66
N GLU A 26 26.90 -11.93 9.87
CA GLU A 26 27.80 -13.02 10.25
C GLU A 26 28.71 -13.32 9.06
N GLN A 27 30.02 -13.47 9.31
CA GLN A 27 30.99 -13.76 8.26
C GLN A 27 31.06 -15.26 7.91
N TYR A 28 30.84 -16.15 8.89
CA TYR A 28 30.86 -17.59 8.67
C TYR A 28 29.93 -18.34 9.66
N PRO A 29 28.95 -19.12 9.17
CA PRO A 29 28.45 -19.12 7.79
C PRO A 29 27.95 -17.73 7.37
N PRO A 30 28.12 -17.33 6.10
CA PRO A 30 27.85 -15.96 5.70
C PRO A 30 26.36 -15.61 5.80
N HIS A 31 26.07 -14.49 6.46
CA HIS A 31 24.75 -13.91 6.55
C HIS A 31 24.86 -12.42 6.31
N LEU A 32 24.23 -11.94 5.23
CA LEU A 32 24.29 -10.56 4.81
C LEU A 32 22.93 -10.03 4.37
N HIS A 33 22.73 -8.75 4.60
CA HIS A 33 21.62 -7.98 4.07
C HIS A 33 22.14 -7.06 2.97
N LEU A 34 21.50 -7.07 1.81
CA LEU A 34 21.87 -6.23 0.68
C LEU A 34 20.70 -5.32 0.29
N LEU A 35 20.91 -4.01 0.38
CA LEU A 35 20.04 -3.00 -0.19
C LEU A 35 20.27 -2.96 -1.71
N ILE A 36 19.27 -3.42 -2.47
CA ILE A 36 19.30 -3.41 -3.92
C ILE A 36 18.47 -2.25 -4.47
N LYS A 37 19.06 -1.52 -5.42
CA LYS A 37 18.45 -0.44 -6.18
C LYS A 37 18.60 -0.73 -7.68
N PRO A 38 17.59 -0.41 -8.51
CA PRO A 38 17.70 -0.58 -9.96
C PRO A 38 18.77 0.36 -10.53
N ARG A 39 19.45 -0.10 -11.59
CA ARG A 39 20.47 0.68 -12.31
C ARG A 39 19.82 1.83 -13.09
N THR A 40 19.72 2.97 -12.43
CA THR A 40 19.06 4.19 -12.92
C THR A 40 20.03 5.34 -13.15
N ALA A 41 21.34 5.06 -13.20
CA ALA A 41 22.41 6.08 -13.24
C ALA A 41 22.23 7.13 -12.12
N ASP A 42 21.86 6.67 -10.92
CA ASP A 42 21.58 7.47 -9.71
C ASP A 42 20.44 8.51 -9.85
N VAL A 43 19.60 8.37 -10.89
CA VAL A 43 18.43 9.21 -11.09
C VAL A 43 17.28 8.75 -10.18
N SER A 44 17.23 9.30 -8.97
CA SER A 44 16.22 8.91 -7.95
C SER A 44 14.76 8.96 -8.44
N SER A 45 14.43 9.88 -9.36
CA SER A 45 13.09 10.00 -9.93
C SER A 45 12.67 8.81 -10.79
N GLN A 46 13.64 8.06 -11.31
CA GLN A 46 13.46 6.85 -12.12
C GLN A 46 13.57 5.55 -11.30
N GLN A 47 13.85 5.63 -9.99
CA GLN A 47 13.96 4.46 -9.12
C GLN A 47 12.58 4.06 -8.58
N PHE A 48 11.81 3.23 -9.31
CA PHE A 48 10.46 2.84 -8.92
C PHE A 48 10.39 1.74 -7.88
N VAL A 49 11.46 0.98 -7.74
CA VAL A 49 11.54 -0.17 -6.83
C VAL A 49 12.80 -0.10 -5.97
N GLU A 50 12.72 -0.67 -4.78
CA GLU A 50 13.89 -0.96 -3.94
C GLU A 50 13.57 -2.16 -3.06
N ALA A 51 14.59 -2.91 -2.66
CA ALA A 51 14.41 -3.98 -1.68
C ALA A 51 15.67 -4.19 -0.85
N VAL A 52 15.50 -4.74 0.35
CA VAL A 52 16.58 -5.31 1.15
C VAL A 52 16.42 -6.82 1.09
N ILE A 53 17.38 -7.50 0.47
CA ILE A 53 17.42 -8.97 0.42
C ILE A 53 18.31 -9.51 1.54
N GLY A 54 17.90 -10.62 2.13
CA GLY A 54 18.71 -11.41 3.05
C GLY A 54 19.28 -12.61 2.32
N ILE A 55 20.60 -12.80 2.41
CA ILE A 55 21.31 -14.00 1.94
C ILE A 55 21.88 -14.67 3.18
N LYS A 56 21.36 -15.86 3.50
CA LYS A 56 21.71 -16.59 4.72
C LYS A 56 22.20 -17.99 4.39
N ALA A 57 23.50 -18.20 4.52
CA ALA A 57 24.12 -19.49 4.29
C ALA A 57 23.98 -20.45 5.48
N SER A 58 24.01 -21.75 5.19
CA SER A 58 24.20 -22.80 6.18
C SER A 58 25.68 -23.13 6.35
N SER A 59 26.02 -23.94 7.34
CA SER A 59 27.38 -24.46 7.52
C SER A 59 27.87 -25.38 6.39
N LYS A 60 27.04 -25.65 5.37
CA LYS A 60 27.39 -26.46 4.19
C LYS A 60 27.64 -25.63 2.94
N TYR A 61 27.57 -24.31 3.05
CA TYR A 61 27.96 -23.41 1.97
C TYR A 61 29.44 -23.63 1.59
N PRO A 62 29.83 -23.57 0.29
CA PRO A 62 29.00 -23.25 -0.88
C PRO A 62 28.27 -24.44 -1.53
N ASN A 63 28.39 -25.65 -0.97
CA ASN A 63 27.76 -26.85 -1.55
C ASN A 63 26.23 -26.83 -1.44
N GLU A 64 25.71 -26.27 -0.35
CA GLU A 64 24.28 -25.97 -0.19
C GLU A 64 24.04 -24.47 -0.47
N PRO A 65 23.10 -24.12 -1.35
CA PRO A 65 22.81 -22.72 -1.65
C PRO A 65 22.25 -22.00 -0.41
N PRO A 66 22.51 -20.69 -0.26
CA PRO A 66 21.97 -19.91 0.84
C PRO A 66 20.45 -19.74 0.71
N GLU A 67 19.79 -19.55 1.86
CA GLU A 67 18.40 -19.13 1.92
C GLU A 67 18.29 -17.67 1.46
N ILE A 68 17.40 -17.40 0.52
CA ILE A 68 17.13 -16.07 -0.03
C ILE A 68 15.78 -15.57 0.48
N MET A 69 15.77 -14.38 1.06
CA MET A 69 14.56 -13.75 1.60
C MET A 69 14.49 -12.27 1.23
N ILE A 70 13.28 -11.71 1.20
CA ILE A 70 13.06 -10.26 1.16
C ILE A 70 12.72 -9.80 2.57
N ILE A 71 13.50 -8.84 3.09
CA ILE A 71 13.32 -8.28 4.42
C ILE A 71 12.40 -7.07 4.35
N GLU A 72 12.67 -6.17 3.40
CA GLU A 72 11.86 -5.00 3.12
C GLU A 72 11.80 -4.78 1.60
N SER A 73 10.69 -4.25 1.10
CA SER A 73 10.54 -3.88 -0.30
C SER A 73 9.65 -2.65 -0.46
N LYS A 74 9.91 -1.85 -1.50
CA LYS A 74 9.05 -0.76 -1.95
C LYS A 74 8.82 -0.88 -3.45
N GLY A 75 7.59 -0.62 -3.88
CA GLY A 75 7.22 -0.65 -5.30
C GLY A 75 7.12 -2.04 -5.91
N LEU A 76 7.35 -3.12 -5.15
CA LEU A 76 7.22 -4.51 -5.59
C LEU A 76 5.96 -5.16 -5.03
N ASP A 77 5.10 -5.70 -5.89
CA ASP A 77 3.99 -6.57 -5.48
C ASP A 77 4.47 -8.00 -5.15
N GLU A 78 3.57 -8.79 -4.59
CA GLU A 78 3.85 -10.16 -4.15
C GLU A 78 4.34 -11.09 -5.28
N GLN A 79 3.83 -10.92 -6.51
CA GLN A 79 4.25 -11.73 -7.64
C GLN A 79 5.67 -11.38 -8.08
N ARG A 80 6.01 -10.09 -8.18
CA ARG A 80 7.37 -9.65 -8.50
C ARG A 80 8.37 -9.95 -7.37
N GLN A 81 7.97 -9.85 -6.11
CA GLN A 81 8.78 -10.31 -4.97
C GLN A 81 9.12 -11.80 -5.08
N LYS A 82 8.11 -12.63 -5.37
CA LYS A 82 8.33 -14.07 -5.59
C LYS A 82 9.24 -14.34 -6.78
N HIS A 83 9.04 -13.62 -7.89
CA HIS A 83 9.88 -13.75 -9.07
C HIS A 83 11.35 -13.43 -8.76
N LEU A 84 11.61 -12.34 -8.04
CA LEU A 84 12.96 -11.95 -7.60
C LEU A 84 13.63 -13.05 -6.77
N ILE A 85 12.95 -13.55 -5.73
CA ILE A 85 13.47 -14.61 -4.87
C ILE A 85 13.75 -15.87 -5.68
N THR A 86 12.81 -16.29 -6.55
CA THR A 86 12.97 -17.46 -7.39
C THR A 86 14.18 -17.34 -8.31
N SER A 87 14.36 -16.21 -8.99
CA SER A 87 15.50 -16.02 -9.91
C SER A 87 16.85 -16.04 -9.18
N ILE A 88 16.96 -15.41 -8.01
CA ILE A 88 18.20 -15.44 -7.22
C ILE A 88 18.46 -16.86 -6.71
N HIS A 89 17.43 -17.57 -6.26
CA HIS A 89 17.57 -18.95 -5.81
C HIS A 89 17.97 -19.91 -6.95
N GLU A 90 17.37 -19.77 -8.13
CA GLU A 90 17.76 -20.51 -9.33
C GLU A 90 19.24 -20.28 -9.64
N LYS A 91 19.69 -19.02 -9.56
CA LYS A 91 21.11 -18.67 -9.72
C LYS A 91 22.02 -19.31 -8.67
N ALA A 92 21.57 -19.38 -7.42
CA ALA A 92 22.30 -20.06 -6.35
C ALA A 92 22.43 -21.56 -6.62
N CYS A 93 21.36 -22.20 -7.13
CA CYS A 93 21.40 -23.61 -7.51
C CYS A 93 22.40 -23.86 -8.65
N GLU A 94 22.44 -23.00 -9.68
CA GLU A 94 23.40 -23.09 -10.79
C GLU A 94 24.86 -23.02 -10.33
N LEU A 95 25.13 -22.22 -9.30
CA LEU A 95 26.48 -21.95 -8.80
C LEU A 95 26.90 -22.87 -7.64
N SER A 96 26.06 -23.82 -7.24
CA SER A 96 26.33 -24.75 -6.14
C SER A 96 27.74 -25.35 -6.21
N SER A 97 28.44 -25.40 -5.08
CA SER A 97 29.84 -25.81 -4.94
C SER A 97 30.88 -24.79 -5.43
N ASN A 98 30.48 -23.55 -5.74
CA ASN A 98 31.37 -22.43 -6.06
C ASN A 98 30.99 -21.19 -5.22
N SER A 99 31.92 -20.24 -5.12
CA SER A 99 31.60 -18.89 -4.65
C SER A 99 30.50 -18.26 -5.50
N MET A 100 29.46 -17.76 -4.84
CA MET A 100 28.26 -17.21 -5.46
C MET A 100 27.73 -15.91 -4.86
N LEU A 101 28.12 -15.46 -3.66
CA LEU A 101 27.60 -14.26 -2.98
C LEU A 101 27.57 -13.04 -3.90
N VAL A 102 28.69 -12.68 -4.51
CA VAL A 102 28.77 -11.52 -5.43
C VAL A 102 27.86 -11.71 -6.65
N ALA A 103 27.82 -12.92 -7.20
CA ALA A 103 26.96 -13.23 -8.34
C ALA A 103 25.47 -13.16 -7.98
N LEU A 104 25.08 -13.58 -6.78
CA LEU A 104 23.70 -13.45 -6.28
C LEU A 104 23.31 -11.99 -6.05
N CYS A 105 24.24 -11.18 -5.53
CA CYS A 105 24.02 -9.75 -5.39
C CYS A 105 23.80 -9.08 -6.75
N GLU A 106 24.60 -9.46 -7.76
CA GLU A 106 24.47 -8.95 -9.13
C GLU A 106 23.15 -9.38 -9.78
N GLU A 107 22.78 -10.66 -9.68
CA GLU A 107 21.52 -11.19 -10.18
C GLU A 107 20.33 -10.46 -9.56
N ALA A 108 20.38 -10.18 -8.25
CA ALA A 108 19.34 -9.44 -7.57
C ALA A 108 19.17 -8.01 -8.12
N VAL A 109 20.27 -7.30 -8.34
CA VAL A 109 20.25 -5.95 -8.93
C VAL A 109 19.75 -5.98 -10.37
N GLU A 110 20.16 -6.97 -11.17
CA GLU A 110 19.72 -7.12 -12.56
C GLU A 110 18.20 -7.37 -12.65
N LYS A 111 17.69 -8.33 -11.88
CA LYS A 111 16.24 -8.64 -11.85
C LYS A 111 15.42 -7.50 -11.28
N LEU A 112 15.92 -6.80 -10.26
CA LEU A 112 15.25 -5.60 -9.76
C LEU A 112 15.21 -4.50 -10.83
N THR A 113 16.29 -4.34 -11.60
CA THR A 113 16.38 -3.35 -12.68
C THR A 113 15.37 -3.63 -13.79
N SER A 114 15.19 -4.89 -14.20
CA SER A 114 14.20 -5.23 -15.23
C SER A 114 12.75 -5.00 -14.78
N MET A 115 12.49 -5.05 -13.48
CA MET A 115 11.19 -4.78 -12.87
C MET A 115 11.00 -3.32 -12.44
N ASN A 116 11.90 -2.41 -12.84
CA ASN A 116 11.89 -1.01 -12.43
C ASN A 116 10.82 -0.18 -13.17
N HIS A 117 9.57 -0.50 -12.91
CA HIS A 117 8.41 0.22 -13.37
C HIS A 117 7.37 0.27 -12.25
N PRO A 118 6.49 1.29 -12.25
CA PRO A 118 5.37 1.30 -11.32
C PRO A 118 4.46 0.11 -11.58
N ASP A 119 3.70 -0.25 -10.56
CA ASP A 119 2.76 -1.35 -10.62
C ASP A 119 1.37 -0.95 -10.14
N GLY A 120 0.40 -1.69 -10.63
CA GLY A 120 -1.01 -1.48 -10.38
C GLY A 120 -1.59 -0.25 -11.08
N ASP A 121 -2.75 0.15 -10.58
CA ASP A 121 -3.52 1.26 -11.11
C ASP A 121 -3.13 2.57 -10.44
N CYS A 122 -3.21 3.67 -11.20
CA CYS A 122 -3.02 5.00 -10.67
C CYS A 122 -4.07 5.27 -9.59
N PRO A 123 -3.70 5.69 -8.37
CA PRO A 123 -4.66 5.92 -7.29
C PRO A 123 -5.67 7.05 -7.55
N LEU A 124 -5.41 7.91 -8.54
CA LEU A 124 -6.23 9.08 -8.86
C LEU A 124 -7.31 8.76 -9.92
N CYS A 125 -6.94 8.05 -11.00
CA CYS A 125 -7.86 7.70 -12.08
C CYS A 125 -8.27 6.22 -12.12
N LEU A 126 -7.64 5.38 -11.30
CA LEU A 126 -7.86 3.93 -11.23
C LEU A 126 -7.60 3.19 -12.55
N SER A 127 -6.81 3.78 -13.45
CA SER A 127 -6.34 3.14 -14.69
C SER A 127 -4.90 2.63 -14.54
N PRO A 128 -4.49 1.56 -15.24
CA PRO A 128 -3.15 1.00 -15.14
C PRO A 128 -2.04 2.04 -15.33
N LEU A 129 -1.03 2.03 -14.46
CA LEU A 129 0.15 2.90 -14.58
C LEU A 129 1.05 2.53 -15.76
N VAL A 130 1.06 1.23 -16.10
CA VAL A 130 1.76 0.70 -17.28
C VAL A 130 0.71 0.05 -18.18
N VAL A 131 0.59 0.53 -19.41
CA VAL A 131 -0.27 -0.07 -20.44
C VAL A 131 0.63 -0.90 -21.36
N ASN A 132 0.27 -2.16 -21.61
CA ASN A 132 1.02 -3.02 -22.52
C ASN A 132 1.09 -2.37 -23.92
N GLU A 133 2.27 -2.37 -24.53
CA GLU A 133 2.66 -1.55 -25.68
C GLU A 133 1.80 -1.72 -26.95
N GLU A 134 0.93 -2.73 -27.00
CA GLU A 134 0.08 -3.05 -28.17
C GLU A 134 -1.05 -2.04 -28.44
N SER A 135 -1.31 -1.09 -27.53
CA SER A 135 -2.39 -0.09 -27.66
C SER A 135 -1.95 1.37 -27.56
N ALA A 136 -0.63 1.64 -27.50
CA ALA A 136 -0.10 2.98 -27.27
C ALA A 136 -0.07 3.83 -28.56
N SER A 137 -1.22 4.35 -28.95
CA SER A 137 -1.29 5.50 -29.85
C SER A 137 -0.75 6.77 -29.15
N ASN A 138 0.56 6.99 -29.30
CA ASN A 138 1.23 8.29 -29.41
C ASN A 138 0.98 9.41 -28.37
N ILE A 139 0.80 9.10 -27.08
CA ILE A 139 1.24 10.02 -26.02
C ILE A 139 1.82 9.16 -24.90
N SER A 140 3.14 9.18 -24.74
CA SER A 140 3.81 8.66 -23.54
C SER A 140 3.03 9.17 -22.33
N LEU A 141 2.50 8.29 -21.50
CA LEU A 141 2.10 8.68 -20.15
C LEU A 141 3.35 8.46 -19.30
N PRO A 142 4.27 9.44 -19.18
CA PRO A 142 5.28 9.35 -18.15
C PRO A 142 4.51 9.27 -16.83
N PHE A 143 4.89 8.31 -16.01
CA PHE A 143 4.40 8.21 -14.64
C PHE A 143 5.42 8.90 -13.73
N MET A 144 4.92 9.48 -12.66
CA MET A 144 5.73 10.13 -11.63
C MET A 144 5.66 9.31 -10.35
N LYS A 145 6.82 9.07 -9.75
CA LYS A 145 6.95 8.59 -8.37
C LYS A 145 7.16 9.77 -7.42
N LEU A 146 6.56 9.69 -6.24
CA LEU A 146 6.96 10.51 -5.08
C LEU A 146 8.14 9.85 -4.37
N MET A 147 9.29 10.52 -4.31
CA MET A 147 10.49 10.09 -3.58
C MET A 147 10.23 9.93 -2.08
N SER A 148 9.30 10.69 -1.51
CA SER A 148 8.91 10.53 -0.10
C SER A 148 8.30 9.16 0.21
N CYS A 149 7.56 8.53 -0.71
CA CYS A 149 6.75 7.34 -0.38
C CYS A 149 6.63 6.26 -1.46
N PHE A 150 7.30 6.39 -2.60
CA PHE A 150 7.27 5.46 -3.74
C PHE A 150 5.89 5.28 -4.42
N HIS A 151 4.84 5.98 -3.97
CA HIS A 151 3.57 6.01 -4.70
C HIS A 151 3.73 6.67 -6.06
N CYS A 152 3.13 6.04 -7.06
CA CYS A 152 3.23 6.42 -8.46
C CYS A 152 1.88 6.87 -9.01
N PHE A 153 1.93 7.81 -9.95
CA PHE A 153 0.77 8.42 -10.60
C PHE A 153 1.07 8.61 -12.08
N HIS A 154 0.06 8.63 -12.95
CA HIS A 154 0.25 9.26 -14.26
C HIS A 154 0.63 10.73 -14.04
N CYS A 155 1.58 11.25 -14.82
CA CYS A 155 1.98 12.66 -14.72
C CYS A 155 0.77 13.59 -14.86
N GLU A 156 -0.16 13.29 -15.77
CA GLU A 156 -1.40 14.04 -15.93
C GLU A 156 -2.22 14.12 -14.63
N CYS A 157 -2.43 12.97 -14.00
CA CYS A 157 -3.28 12.87 -12.83
C CYS A 157 -2.71 13.69 -11.67
N ILE A 158 -1.39 13.60 -11.44
CA ILE A 158 -0.74 14.35 -10.38
C ILE A 158 -0.63 15.85 -10.69
N ILE A 159 -0.46 16.24 -11.96
CA ILE A 159 -0.51 17.66 -12.39
C ILE A 159 -1.90 18.25 -12.10
N ARG A 160 -2.97 17.59 -12.54
CA ARG A 160 -4.36 18.04 -12.29
C ARG A 160 -4.65 18.16 -10.80
N TRP A 161 -4.24 17.14 -10.03
CA TRP A 161 -4.39 17.15 -8.58
C TRP A 161 -3.61 18.29 -7.91
N TRP A 162 -2.37 18.54 -8.36
CA TRP A 162 -1.54 19.62 -7.84
C TRP A 162 -2.15 20.99 -8.13
N ASN A 163 -2.59 21.24 -9.36
CA ASN A 163 -3.24 22.49 -9.74
C ASN A 163 -4.52 22.74 -8.93
N TRP A 164 -5.35 21.71 -8.73
CA TRP A 164 -6.53 21.78 -7.86
C TRP A 164 -6.16 22.15 -6.42
N LEU A 165 -5.10 21.55 -5.87
CA LEU A 165 -4.63 21.84 -4.51
C LEU A 165 -4.23 23.32 -4.36
N GLN A 166 -3.51 23.87 -5.36
CA GLN A 166 -3.09 25.28 -5.35
C GLN A 166 -4.29 26.23 -5.40
N MET A 167 -5.27 25.97 -6.27
CA MET A 167 -6.48 26.79 -6.37
C MET A 167 -7.26 26.83 -5.05
N HIS A 168 -7.39 25.70 -4.36
CA HIS A 168 -8.12 25.66 -3.10
C HIS A 168 -7.40 26.39 -1.96
N GLN A 169 -6.07 26.35 -1.92
CA GLN A 169 -5.29 27.12 -0.95
C GLN A 169 -5.46 28.63 -1.14
N GLU A 170 -5.54 29.11 -2.39
CA GLU A 170 -5.78 30.53 -2.69
C GLU A 170 -7.17 30.98 -2.19
N VAL A 171 -8.21 30.17 -2.42
CA VAL A 171 -9.59 30.48 -1.98
C VAL A 171 -9.70 30.56 -0.45
N ASP A 172 -9.08 29.63 0.29
CA ASP A 172 -9.09 29.62 1.76
C ASP A 172 -8.32 30.83 2.34
N HIS A 173 -7.25 31.27 1.67
CA HIS A 173 -6.51 32.46 2.06
C HIS A 173 -7.28 33.76 1.80
N HIS A 174 -8.07 33.86 0.72
CA HIS A 174 -8.91 35.01 0.45
C HIS A 174 -10.10 35.11 1.42
N ALA A 175 -10.69 33.98 1.82
CA ALA A 175 -11.73 33.94 2.86
C ALA A 175 -11.19 34.37 4.24
N ASN A 176 -10.01 33.89 4.63
CA ASN A 176 -9.41 34.22 5.93
C ASN A 176 -8.71 35.59 5.98
N SER A 177 -8.27 36.15 4.84
CA SER A 177 -7.68 37.50 4.79
C SER A 177 -8.72 38.62 4.87
N SER A 178 -9.98 38.32 4.60
CA SER A 178 -11.08 39.30 4.70
C SER A 178 -11.46 39.66 6.14
N THR A 179 -10.93 38.95 7.14
CA THR A 179 -11.28 39.13 8.58
C THR A 179 -10.13 39.60 9.47
N HIS A 180 -8.89 39.67 9.00
CA HIS A 180 -7.75 40.11 9.83
C HIS A 180 -6.84 41.15 9.15
N ALA A 181 -7.21 42.41 9.33
CA ALA A 181 -6.28 43.53 9.18
C ALA A 181 -5.21 43.47 10.30
N HIS A 182 -3.95 43.58 9.90
CA HIS A 182 -2.76 43.87 10.72
C HIS A 182 -2.46 42.95 11.93
N GLN A 183 -1.86 41.79 11.68
CA GLN A 183 -0.93 41.20 12.65
C GLN A 183 0.41 40.87 11.97
N ILE A 184 1.49 41.40 12.54
CA ILE A 184 2.86 41.13 12.14
C ILE A 184 3.15 39.67 12.51
N LYS A 185 3.11 38.78 11.51
CA LYS A 185 3.36 37.34 11.69
C LYS A 185 4.77 37.12 12.21
N THR A 186 4.89 36.32 13.26
CA THR A 186 6.20 35.95 13.84
C THR A 186 6.84 34.83 13.00
N GLN A 187 8.19 34.75 12.99
CA GLN A 187 8.96 33.73 12.25
C GLN A 187 8.41 32.28 12.33
N PRO A 188 7.86 31.78 13.47
CA PRO A 188 7.27 30.44 13.54
C PRO A 188 6.00 30.25 12.70
N GLU A 189 5.17 31.29 12.50
CA GLU A 189 3.96 31.23 11.67
C GLU A 189 4.27 31.26 10.17
N MET A 190 5.42 31.85 9.80
CA MET A 190 5.89 31.87 8.42
C MET A 190 6.37 30.47 8.00
N GLN A 191 6.99 29.73 8.94
CA GLN A 191 7.43 28.35 8.75
C GLN A 191 6.25 27.38 8.65
N LYS A 192 5.21 27.58 9.47
CA LYS A 192 3.96 26.81 9.41
C LYS A 192 3.17 27.03 8.09
N ASN A 193 3.16 28.25 7.56
CA ASN A 193 2.58 28.54 6.23
C ASN A 193 3.38 27.91 5.07
N MET A 194 4.69 27.69 5.25
CA MET A 194 5.52 26.99 4.26
C MET A 194 5.22 25.48 4.28
N GLU A 195 5.04 24.90 5.46
CA GLU A 195 4.61 23.51 5.64
C GLU A 195 3.16 23.26 5.17
N ASP A 196 2.25 24.22 5.35
CA ASP A 196 0.86 24.13 4.83
C ASP A 196 0.81 24.18 3.29
N ARG A 197 1.83 24.75 2.63
CA ARG A 197 1.99 24.73 1.17
C ARG A 197 2.64 23.45 0.65
N MET A 198 3.21 22.63 1.53
CA MET A 198 3.75 21.34 1.12
C MET A 198 2.58 20.37 0.89
N GLY A 199 2.41 19.93 -0.36
CA GLY A 199 1.44 18.89 -0.68
C GLY A 199 1.65 17.61 0.12
N ILE A 200 0.56 16.89 0.37
CA ILE A 200 0.57 15.58 1.01
C ILE A 200 0.25 14.50 -0.02
N CYS A 201 0.88 13.34 0.10
CA CYS A 201 0.54 12.21 -0.77
C CYS A 201 -0.94 11.83 -0.62
N PRO A 202 -1.73 11.79 -1.72
CA PRO A 202 -3.15 11.45 -1.65
C PRO A 202 -3.38 10.00 -1.18
N VAL A 203 -2.36 9.14 -1.26
CA VAL A 203 -2.42 7.74 -0.84
C VAL A 203 -2.10 7.57 0.64
N CYS A 204 -0.92 8.03 1.07
CA CYS A 204 -0.41 7.76 2.42
C CYS A 204 -0.31 8.99 3.33
N ARG A 205 -0.70 10.17 2.83
CA ARG A 205 -0.68 11.46 3.54
C ARG A 205 0.70 11.91 4.04
N LYS A 206 1.78 11.25 3.59
CA LYS A 206 3.14 11.70 3.86
C LYS A 206 3.39 13.05 3.18
N VAL A 207 4.05 13.95 3.89
CA VAL A 207 4.44 15.27 3.37
C VAL A 207 5.44 15.10 2.23
N PHE A 208 5.27 15.88 1.17
CA PHE A 208 6.20 15.90 0.04
C PHE A 208 7.58 16.38 0.46
N HIS A 209 8.61 15.72 -0.03
CA HIS A 209 9.99 16.21 0.07
C HIS A 209 10.23 17.33 -0.96
N SER A 210 11.27 18.14 -0.77
CA SER A 210 11.66 19.18 -1.75
C SER A 210 11.82 18.61 -3.17
N LYS A 211 12.47 17.44 -3.28
CA LYS A 211 12.63 16.71 -4.55
C LYS A 211 11.30 16.31 -5.19
N ASP A 212 10.26 16.01 -4.39
CA ASP A 212 8.94 15.68 -4.92
C ASP A 212 8.30 16.90 -5.56
N ILE A 213 8.38 18.04 -4.88
CA ILE A 213 7.81 19.30 -5.34
C ILE A 213 8.53 19.76 -6.60
N GLU A 214 9.87 19.71 -6.63
CA GLU A 214 10.65 20.00 -7.83
C GLU A 214 10.25 19.10 -9.01
N HIS A 215 10.07 17.80 -8.76
CA HIS A 215 9.65 16.86 -9.79
C HIS A 215 8.24 17.19 -10.32
N VAL A 216 7.28 17.50 -9.44
CA VAL A 216 5.93 17.94 -9.83
C VAL A 216 5.99 19.24 -10.63
N LEU A 217 6.75 20.24 -10.18
CA LEU A 217 6.86 21.54 -10.85
C LEU A 217 7.50 21.43 -12.24
N ASN A 218 8.53 20.59 -12.38
CA ASN A 218 9.13 20.32 -13.68
C ASN A 218 8.13 19.68 -14.65
N LEU A 219 7.29 18.76 -14.15
CA LEU A 219 6.23 18.14 -14.92
C LEU A 219 5.16 19.15 -15.33
N VAL A 220 4.67 19.97 -14.39
CA VAL A 220 3.72 21.05 -14.67
C VAL A 220 4.28 22.01 -15.71
N GLY A 221 5.53 22.47 -15.55
CA GLY A 221 6.19 23.38 -16.48
C GLY A 221 6.34 22.81 -17.89
N THR A 222 6.70 21.52 -17.99
CA THR A 222 6.77 20.81 -19.29
C THR A 222 5.39 20.67 -19.92
N TYR A 223 4.39 20.36 -19.10
CA TYR A 223 3.02 20.16 -19.56
C TYR A 223 2.36 21.46 -20.05
N SER A 224 2.58 22.58 -19.36
CA SER A 224 2.13 23.91 -19.80
C SER A 224 2.75 24.35 -21.13
N GLN A 225 3.93 23.83 -21.49
CA GLN A 225 4.55 24.10 -22.79
C GLN A 225 3.99 23.24 -23.92
N LEU A 226 3.41 22.08 -23.59
CA LEU A 226 2.86 21.13 -24.56
C LEU A 226 1.36 21.36 -24.84
N ASN A 227 0.60 21.87 -23.87
CA ASN A 227 -0.85 22.12 -23.98
C ASN A 227 -1.18 23.58 -24.31
N LEU A 228 -0.96 23.96 -25.57
CA LEU A 228 -1.49 25.17 -26.20
C LEU A 228 -2.70 24.89 -27.13
N ASP A 229 -3.28 23.69 -27.09
CA ASP A 229 -4.40 23.29 -27.95
C ASP A 229 -5.62 22.85 -27.11
N ASP A 230 -6.74 23.55 -27.27
CA ASP A 230 -8.07 23.40 -26.65
C ASP A 230 -8.76 22.04 -26.95
N THR A 231 -8.06 20.90 -26.83
CA THR A 231 -8.57 19.56 -27.17
C THR A 231 -8.92 18.69 -25.95
N GLU A 232 -8.73 19.21 -24.74
CA GLU A 232 -8.92 18.50 -23.45
C GLU A 232 -10.37 18.08 -23.22
N ASP A 233 -11.35 18.94 -23.51
CA ASP A 233 -12.78 18.65 -23.29
C ASP A 233 -13.26 17.50 -24.18
N THR A 234 -12.83 17.47 -25.44
CA THR A 234 -13.22 16.42 -26.40
C THR A 234 -12.61 15.06 -26.06
N LYS A 235 -11.37 15.03 -25.54
CA LYS A 235 -10.71 13.79 -25.11
C LYS A 235 -11.33 13.22 -23.83
N ASN A 236 -11.65 14.07 -22.84
CA ASN A 236 -12.29 13.64 -21.61
C ASN A 236 -13.69 13.05 -21.89
N ASP A 237 -14.49 13.67 -22.76
CA ASP A 237 -15.79 13.13 -23.16
C ASP A 237 -15.68 11.79 -23.90
N THR A 238 -14.62 11.61 -24.68
CA THR A 238 -14.36 10.34 -25.39
C THR A 238 -13.97 9.22 -24.41
N ILE A 239 -13.17 9.54 -23.38
CA ILE A 239 -12.78 8.57 -22.33
C ILE A 239 -14.00 8.20 -21.46
N LEU A 240 -14.80 9.18 -21.05
CA LEU A 240 -15.99 8.97 -20.21
C LEU A 240 -17.06 8.09 -20.87
N ASN A 241 -17.09 8.05 -22.20
CA ASN A 241 -18.02 7.25 -22.99
C ASN A 241 -17.40 5.97 -23.56
N SER A 242 -16.15 5.65 -23.19
CA SER A 242 -15.47 4.44 -23.65
C SER A 242 -16.15 3.17 -23.11
N ASP A 243 -16.06 2.07 -23.86
CA ASP A 243 -16.65 0.78 -23.48
C ASP A 243 -16.08 0.25 -22.16
N SER A 244 -14.81 0.52 -21.88
CA SER A 244 -14.16 0.18 -20.61
C SER A 244 -14.76 0.95 -19.42
N GLU A 245 -14.98 2.27 -19.56
CA GLU A 245 -15.62 3.08 -18.53
C GLU A 245 -17.10 2.72 -18.32
N ASN A 246 -17.83 2.44 -19.39
CA ASN A 246 -19.21 1.96 -19.31
C ASN A 246 -19.28 0.62 -18.56
N THR A 247 -18.40 -0.34 -18.91
CA THR A 247 -18.30 -1.63 -18.20
C THR A 247 -17.98 -1.43 -16.71
N ARG A 248 -17.10 -0.48 -16.38
CA ARG A 248 -16.75 -0.15 -14.99
C ARG A 248 -17.95 0.42 -14.23
N ARG A 249 -18.72 1.33 -14.85
CA ARG A 249 -19.96 1.90 -14.27
C ARG A 249 -21.02 0.83 -14.03
N GLU A 250 -21.24 -0.08 -14.98
CA GLU A 250 -22.20 -1.19 -14.82
C GLU A 250 -21.82 -2.11 -13.66
N LYS A 251 -20.54 -2.49 -13.53
CA LYS A 251 -20.04 -3.28 -12.40
C LYS A 251 -20.23 -2.58 -11.06
N PHE A 252 -19.97 -1.27 -11.03
CA PHE A 252 -20.17 -0.46 -9.85
C PHE A 252 -21.66 -0.41 -9.47
N GLU A 253 -22.54 -0.16 -10.44
CA GLU A 253 -23.99 -0.11 -10.23
C GLU A 253 -24.54 -1.46 -9.72
N ALA A 254 -24.11 -2.58 -10.32
CA ALA A 254 -24.48 -3.91 -9.87
C ALA A 254 -24.04 -4.18 -8.41
N THR A 255 -22.82 -3.75 -8.06
CA THR A 255 -22.31 -3.87 -6.68
C THR A 255 -23.10 -2.97 -5.73
N MET A 256 -23.41 -1.74 -6.11
CA MET A 256 -24.18 -0.79 -5.32
C MET A 256 -25.58 -1.33 -5.03
N LYS A 257 -26.27 -1.87 -6.04
CA LYS A 257 -27.59 -2.48 -5.89
C LYS A 257 -27.56 -3.71 -4.98
N LEU A 258 -26.56 -4.57 -5.11
CA LEU A 258 -26.38 -5.72 -4.22
C LEU A 258 -26.17 -5.27 -2.76
N GLN A 259 -25.43 -4.18 -2.52
CA GLN A 259 -25.27 -3.63 -1.17
C GLN A 259 -26.57 -3.01 -0.64
N GLN A 260 -27.38 -2.36 -1.49
CA GLN A 260 -28.71 -1.88 -1.12
C GLN A 260 -29.62 -3.03 -0.68
N GLU A 261 -29.69 -4.10 -1.47
CA GLU A 261 -30.51 -5.29 -1.17
C GLU A 261 -30.09 -5.97 0.14
N ASN A 262 -28.79 -5.95 0.46
CA ASN A 262 -28.25 -6.54 1.69
C ASN A 262 -28.29 -5.60 2.91
N ASN A 263 -28.87 -4.38 2.79
CA ASN A 263 -28.78 -3.33 3.81
C ASN A 263 -27.33 -3.02 4.24
N GLY A 264 -26.38 -3.18 3.32
CA GLY A 264 -24.94 -2.97 3.53
C GLY A 264 -24.49 -1.51 3.40
N LEU A 265 -25.39 -0.61 2.98
CA LEU A 265 -25.10 0.81 2.86
C LEU A 265 -25.28 1.54 4.19
N ILE A 266 -24.28 2.33 4.58
CA ILE A 266 -24.38 3.22 5.74
C ILE A 266 -25.20 4.44 5.32
N GLU A 267 -26.49 4.40 5.59
CA GLU A 267 -27.33 5.58 5.46
C GLU A 267 -27.03 6.54 6.62
N PRO A 268 -26.98 7.87 6.36
CA PRO A 268 -26.98 8.85 7.44
C PRO A 268 -28.18 8.52 8.34
N LYS A 269 -27.94 8.42 9.66
CA LYS A 269 -29.03 8.24 10.61
C LYS A 269 -30.02 9.37 10.35
N LYS A 270 -31.26 9.04 9.95
CA LYS A 270 -32.37 10.00 10.03
C LYS A 270 -32.31 10.57 11.43
N THR A 271 -32.24 11.89 11.54
CA THR A 271 -32.18 12.59 12.82
C THR A 271 -33.46 12.27 13.59
N GLU A 272 -33.46 11.16 14.32
CA GLU A 272 -34.44 10.93 15.36
C GLU A 272 -34.11 11.94 16.45
N VAL A 273 -34.94 12.97 16.53
CA VAL A 273 -34.90 13.95 17.61
C VAL A 273 -35.14 13.19 18.91
N LEU A 274 -34.05 12.81 19.59
CA LEU A 274 -34.12 12.22 20.92
C LEU A 274 -34.57 13.32 21.88
N MET A 275 -35.86 13.35 22.18
CA MET A 275 -36.40 14.20 23.23
C MET A 275 -35.88 13.71 24.59
N PRO A 276 -35.50 14.61 25.52
CA PRO A 276 -35.07 14.21 26.87
C PRO A 276 -36.15 13.35 27.56
N GLY A 277 -35.80 12.12 27.92
CA GLY A 277 -36.69 11.18 28.65
C GLY A 277 -36.99 9.86 27.94
N MET A 278 -36.54 9.64 26.70
CA MET A 278 -36.71 8.35 26.03
C MET A 278 -35.57 7.37 26.36
N PHE A 279 -35.91 6.24 26.99
CA PHE A 279 -35.00 5.11 27.14
C PHE A 279 -35.18 4.13 25.98
N LEU A 280 -34.06 3.68 25.38
CA LEU A 280 -34.06 2.64 24.36
C LEU A 280 -34.60 1.32 24.96
N PRO A 281 -35.55 0.63 24.31
CA PRO A 281 -36.00 -0.68 24.78
C PRO A 281 -34.83 -1.67 24.76
N ARG A 282 -34.61 -2.35 25.88
CA ARG A 282 -33.62 -3.43 25.99
C ARG A 282 -34.14 -4.63 25.18
N PRO A 283 -33.32 -5.24 24.29
CA PRO A 283 -33.78 -6.37 23.49
C PRO A 283 -34.10 -7.56 24.40
N THR A 284 -35.35 -8.02 24.35
CA THR A 284 -35.81 -9.25 25.00
C THR A 284 -35.34 -10.47 24.20
N THR A 285 -34.53 -11.32 24.82
CA THR A 285 -34.25 -12.67 24.34
C THR A 285 -35.54 -13.50 24.41
N THR A 286 -36.06 -13.89 23.25
CA THR A 286 -37.21 -14.79 23.14
C THR A 286 -36.76 -16.22 23.43
N THR A 287 -37.09 -16.72 24.63
CA THR A 287 -37.02 -18.15 24.94
C THR A 287 -38.33 -18.79 24.51
N THR A 288 -38.31 -19.60 23.45
CA THR A 288 -39.47 -20.38 23.03
C THR A 288 -39.51 -21.68 23.84
N THR A 289 -40.41 -21.74 24.81
CA THR A 289 -40.81 -22.98 25.48
C THR A 289 -42.19 -23.37 24.96
N THR A 290 -42.31 -24.52 24.31
CA THR A 290 -43.58 -25.23 24.20
C THR A 290 -43.39 -26.70 24.53
N THR A 291 -44.28 -27.13 25.42
CA THR A 291 -44.32 -28.37 26.19
C THR A 291 -44.83 -29.57 25.40
N THR A 292 -44.14 -30.68 25.61
CA THR A 292 -44.52 -32.10 25.68
C THR A 292 -45.99 -32.51 25.54
N THR A 293 -46.24 -33.49 24.67
CA THR A 293 -47.11 -34.66 24.94
C THR A 293 -46.43 -35.93 24.43
N ALA A 294 -46.51 -37.01 25.19
CA ALA A 294 -45.71 -38.23 25.09
C ALA A 294 -46.54 -39.46 24.68
N ALA A 295 -45.96 -40.33 23.86
CA ALA A 295 -46.15 -41.78 23.71
C ALA A 295 -45.47 -42.19 22.38
N GLY A 296 -44.70 -43.25 22.18
CA GLY A 296 -44.15 -44.34 22.97
C GLY A 296 -43.39 -45.24 21.96
N GLU A 297 -42.17 -45.63 22.30
CA GLU A 297 -41.43 -46.86 21.90
C GLU A 297 -41.47 -47.38 20.44
N GLN A 298 -40.30 -47.39 19.78
CA GLN A 298 -39.49 -48.58 19.39
C GLN A 298 -38.62 -48.35 18.14
N ALA A 299 -37.42 -48.93 18.19
CA ALA A 299 -36.37 -48.88 17.17
C ALA A 299 -36.42 -50.11 16.26
N VAL A 300 -36.26 -49.96 14.93
CA VAL A 300 -35.79 -51.02 14.00
C VAL A 300 -35.11 -50.41 12.75
N LYS A 301 -34.02 -51.05 12.31
CA LYS A 301 -33.19 -50.84 11.10
C LYS A 301 -33.85 -51.40 9.82
N SER A 302 -33.53 -50.84 8.63
CA SER A 302 -33.27 -51.51 7.33
C SER A 302 -33.39 -50.48 6.18
N GLU A 303 -32.33 -50.14 5.46
CA GLU A 303 -31.79 -50.73 4.20
C GLU A 303 -32.57 -50.40 2.90
N THR A 304 -31.81 -49.91 1.91
CA THR A 304 -31.99 -49.97 0.42
C THR A 304 -33.18 -49.19 -0.19
N ASP A 305 -33.13 -48.56 -1.38
CA ASP A 305 -32.17 -48.46 -2.48
C ASP A 305 -32.60 -47.33 -3.45
N ASN A 306 -31.69 -46.95 -4.35
CA ASN A 306 -31.87 -46.37 -5.70
C ASN A 306 -32.18 -44.87 -5.93
N GLY A 307 -31.26 -44.21 -6.68
CA GLY A 307 -31.59 -43.13 -7.61
C GLY A 307 -30.56 -41.98 -7.76
N VAL A 308 -29.46 -42.20 -8.49
CA VAL A 308 -28.56 -41.18 -9.10
C VAL A 308 -28.94 -41.12 -10.61
N PRO A 309 -28.85 -40.02 -11.41
CA PRO A 309 -27.74 -39.04 -11.55
C PRO A 309 -28.13 -37.54 -11.63
N ALA A 310 -27.31 -36.64 -11.07
CA ALA A 310 -26.16 -35.92 -11.65
C ALA A 310 -26.53 -34.69 -12.53
N ASN A 311 -26.26 -33.50 -11.99
CA ASN A 311 -25.54 -32.40 -12.67
C ASN A 311 -25.41 -31.21 -11.71
N LYS A 312 -24.22 -31.01 -11.13
CA LYS A 312 -23.82 -29.78 -10.43
C LYS A 312 -22.56 -29.24 -11.10
N PRO A 313 -22.55 -28.01 -11.64
CA PRO A 313 -21.31 -27.29 -11.85
C PRO A 313 -20.84 -26.68 -10.54
N SER A 314 -19.62 -27.03 -10.14
CA SER A 314 -18.88 -26.44 -9.04
C SER A 314 -18.52 -24.99 -9.37
N GLY A 315 -19.10 -24.03 -8.64
CA GLY A 315 -18.60 -22.66 -8.55
C GLY A 315 -17.75 -22.51 -7.29
N SER A 316 -16.43 -22.39 -7.46
CA SER A 316 -15.50 -22.21 -6.35
C SER A 316 -15.74 -20.88 -5.64
N HIS A 317 -16.12 -20.94 -4.37
CA HIS A 317 -16.03 -19.81 -3.46
C HIS A 317 -14.57 -19.39 -3.28
N ARG A 318 -14.17 -18.23 -3.80
CA ARG A 318 -13.01 -17.49 -3.28
C ARG A 318 -13.51 -16.52 -2.20
N ARG A 319 -13.53 -17.01 -0.96
CA ARG A 319 -13.56 -16.16 0.23
C ARG A 319 -12.13 -15.69 0.47
N SER A 320 -11.81 -14.45 0.09
CA SER A 320 -10.60 -13.80 0.62
C SER A 320 -10.96 -13.15 1.95
N SER A 321 -10.84 -13.93 3.01
CA SER A 321 -10.74 -13.45 4.39
C SER A 321 -9.34 -12.89 4.59
N GLY A 322 -9.15 -11.59 4.39
CA GLY A 322 -7.91 -10.90 4.78
C GLY A 322 -7.80 -10.79 6.31
N PRO A 323 -6.64 -11.08 6.93
CA PRO A 323 -6.47 -10.95 8.37
C PRO A 323 -6.48 -9.47 8.78
N ARG A 324 -7.39 -9.13 9.72
CA ARG A 324 -7.35 -7.87 10.47
C ARG A 324 -6.05 -7.81 11.28
N SER A 325 -5.04 -7.13 10.75
CA SER A 325 -3.85 -6.73 11.49
C SER A 325 -4.25 -5.75 12.60
N LYS A 326 -4.18 -6.23 13.85
CA LYS A 326 -4.26 -5.39 15.05
C LYS A 326 -2.92 -4.69 15.23
N TYR A 327 -2.73 -3.55 14.57
CA TYR A 327 -1.66 -2.63 14.97
C TYR A 327 -2.11 -1.84 16.21
N ARG A 328 -1.75 -2.34 17.39
CA ARG A 328 -1.68 -1.53 18.62
C ARG A 328 -0.46 -0.61 18.47
N GLY A 329 -0.68 0.64 18.09
CA GLY A 329 0.33 1.69 18.20
C GLY A 329 0.74 1.87 19.66
N ARG A 330 1.97 1.46 19.99
CA ARG A 330 2.61 1.70 21.28
C ARG A 330 3.17 3.12 21.27
N ASN A 331 2.34 4.11 21.59
CA ASN A 331 2.81 5.45 21.91
C ASN A 331 3.56 5.41 23.25
N SER A 332 4.89 5.54 23.19
CA SER A 332 5.69 5.96 24.33
C SER A 332 5.42 7.45 24.56
N ARG A 333 4.44 7.75 25.41
CA ARG A 333 4.19 9.11 25.91
C ARG A 333 4.82 9.20 27.29
N THR A 334 5.92 9.95 27.38
CA THR A 334 6.51 10.43 28.62
C THR A 334 5.43 11.05 29.50
N GLN A 335 5.18 10.43 30.66
CA GLN A 335 4.27 10.96 31.69
C GLN A 335 4.91 12.18 32.33
N VAL A 336 4.39 13.37 32.03
CA VAL A 336 4.52 14.54 32.89
C VAL A 336 3.41 14.44 33.93
N ASN A 337 3.81 14.26 35.18
CA ASN A 337 2.95 14.14 36.36
C ASN A 337 2.30 15.50 36.66
N ASN A 338 0.99 15.63 36.47
CA ASN A 338 0.21 16.76 37.01
C ASN A 338 -0.89 16.21 37.92
N ASN A 339 -0.57 16.15 39.21
CA ASN A 339 -1.50 15.89 40.30
C ASN A 339 -2.57 16.99 40.39
N ARG A 340 -3.83 16.64 40.14
CA ARG A 340 -5.00 17.35 40.68
C ARG A 340 -6.00 16.32 41.20
N GLN A 341 -5.87 15.99 42.48
CA GLN A 341 -6.85 15.22 43.24
C GLN A 341 -8.11 16.07 43.45
N TRP A 342 -9.26 15.51 43.09
CA TRP A 342 -10.57 16.03 43.47
C TRP A 342 -10.91 15.50 44.87
N VAL A 343 -11.18 16.40 45.80
CA VAL A 343 -11.53 16.11 47.19
C VAL A 343 -12.99 15.62 47.26
N VAL A 344 -13.19 14.46 47.87
CA VAL A 344 -14.48 13.90 48.26
C VAL A 344 -15.00 14.71 49.45
N LYS A 345 -16.25 15.18 49.38
CA LYS A 345 -16.92 15.89 50.47
C LYS A 345 -17.67 14.88 51.32
N ASP A 346 -17.17 14.61 52.53
CA ASP A 346 -17.84 13.77 53.51
C ASP A 346 -19.04 14.50 54.13
N ASN A 347 -20.16 13.75 54.25
CA ASN A 347 -21.31 14.11 55.07
C ASN A 347 -21.07 13.65 56.50
N GLY A 348 -21.15 14.56 57.47
CA GLY A 348 -21.15 14.24 58.90
C GLY A 348 -21.98 15.26 59.69
N ASN A 349 -23.06 14.76 60.30
CA ASN A 349 -23.93 15.45 61.27
C ASN A 349 -23.16 16.06 62.44
N VAL A 350 -23.61 17.26 62.87
CA VAL A 350 -24.04 17.54 64.25
C VAL A 350 -25.28 18.42 64.18
#